data_AF-A0A7X4KWV3-F1
#
_entry.id   AF-A0A7X4KWV3-F1
#
_cell.length_a   1.000
_cell.length_b   1.000
_cell.length_c   1.000
_cell.angle_alpha   90.00
_cell.angle_beta   90.00
_cell.angle_gamma   90.00
#
_symmetry.space_group_name_H-M   'P 1'
#
loop_
_entity.id
_entity.type
_entity.pdbx_description
1 polymer ?
#
loop_
_entity_poly.entity_id
_entity_poly.type
_entity_poly.pdbx_seq_one_letter_code
_entity_poly.pdbx_strand_id
1 'polypeptide(L)'
;MQEAMRDLMTAPRRMTITADDREIVLAYGDRRVVRLIPDDREHSGLAGTSARVTRKTRWRGAVLEADIELQSRVELRVRQAYEVRLTESGYRQLIVTTRVDAGRRGRDRELRRVYDIELR
;
A
#
# COMPACT_ATOMS: atom_id res chain seq x y z
N MET A 1 -4.95 -6.60 16.07
CA MET A 1 -5.43 -7.08 14.74
C MET A 1 -6.39 -6.10 14.07
N GLN A 2 -7.46 -5.65 14.74
CA GLN A 2 -8.38 -4.64 14.16
C GLN A 2 -7.67 -3.34 13.72
N GLU A 3 -6.70 -2.86 14.51
CA GLU A 3 -5.93 -1.65 14.17
C GLU A 3 -5.04 -1.85 12.94
N ALA A 4 -4.29 -2.95 12.85
CA ALA A 4 -3.49 -3.27 11.68
C ALA A 4 -4.33 -3.42 10.40
N MET A 5 -5.52 -4.02 10.51
CA MET A 5 -6.48 -4.09 9.41
C MET A 5 -7.00 -2.72 9.03
N ARG A 6 -7.34 -1.89 10.02
CA ARG A 6 -7.72 -0.50 9.79
C ARG A 6 -6.60 0.22 9.07
N ASP A 7 -5.35 0.05 9.47
CA ASP A 7 -4.22 0.69 8.82
C ASP A 7 -4.08 0.27 7.35
N LEU A 8 -4.11 -1.02 7.06
CA LEU A 8 -3.98 -1.50 5.68
C LEU A 8 -5.17 -1.10 4.80
N MET A 9 -6.36 -0.94 5.38
CA MET A 9 -7.61 -0.67 4.66
C MET A 9 -8.11 0.76 4.74
N THR A 10 -7.47 1.62 5.52
CA THR A 10 -7.86 3.04 5.59
C THR A 10 -7.35 3.76 4.35
N ALA A 11 -8.20 4.62 3.79
CA ALA A 11 -7.83 5.57 2.75
C ALA A 11 -7.49 6.92 3.40
N PRO A 12 -6.22 7.17 3.77
CA PRO A 12 -5.81 8.47 4.30
C PRO A 12 -6.07 9.56 3.26
N ARG A 13 -6.54 10.73 3.71
CA ARG A 13 -6.95 11.82 2.80
C ARG A 13 -5.79 12.47 2.05
N ARG A 14 -4.60 12.47 2.64
CA ARG A 14 -3.38 13.06 2.09
C ARG A 14 -2.23 12.09 2.27
N MET A 15 -1.38 12.03 1.24
CA MET A 15 -0.18 11.21 1.18
C MET A 15 0.92 12.05 0.56
N THR A 16 2.09 12.07 1.22
CA THR A 16 3.34 12.58 0.66
C THR A 16 4.16 11.39 0.21
N ILE A 17 4.68 11.45 -1.01
CA ILE A 17 5.53 10.41 -1.58
C ILE A 17 6.90 11.01 -1.81
N THR A 18 7.92 10.41 -1.21
CA THR A 18 9.32 10.70 -1.50
C THR A 18 9.97 9.44 -2.00
N ALA A 19 10.81 9.54 -3.02
CA ALA A 19 11.49 8.40 -3.61
C ALA A 19 12.95 8.72 -3.89
N ASP A 20 13.81 7.72 -3.71
CA ASP A 20 15.17 7.69 -4.23
C ASP A 20 15.39 6.38 -5.01
N ASP A 21 16.64 6.10 -5.39
CA ASP A 21 16.99 4.90 -6.17
C ASP A 21 16.78 3.57 -5.41
N ARG A 22 16.60 3.62 -4.08
CA ARG A 22 16.51 2.45 -3.20
C ARG A 22 15.11 2.22 -2.67
N GLU A 23 14.38 3.27 -2.36
CA GLU A 23 13.08 3.15 -1.72
C GLU A 23 12.10 4.25 -2.08
N ILE A 24 10.83 3.92 -1.87
CA ILE A 24 9.70 4.84 -1.94
C ILE A 24 9.08 4.91 -0.55
N VAL A 25 9.01 6.11 0.01
CA VAL A 25 8.44 6.38 1.33
C VAL A 25 7.10 7.08 1.16
N LEU A 26 6.06 6.45 1.71
CA LEU A 26 4.70 6.98 1.78
C LEU A 26 4.46 7.50 3.18
N ALA A 27 4.35 8.82 3.34
CA ALA A 27 3.99 9.47 4.59
C ALA A 27 2.54 9.95 4.53
N TYR A 28 1.70 9.44 5.42
CA TYR A 28 0.28 9.77 5.48
C TYR A 28 0.00 10.86 6.51
N GLY A 29 -1.08 11.63 6.31
CA GLY A 29 -1.46 12.71 7.22
C GLY A 29 -1.80 12.27 8.65
N ASP A 30 -2.00 10.97 8.88
CA ASP A 30 -2.25 10.35 10.19
C ASP A 30 -0.96 9.83 10.86
N ARG A 31 0.20 10.33 10.43
CA ARG A 31 1.56 10.00 10.94
C ARG A 31 2.06 8.60 10.59
N ARG A 32 1.30 7.82 9.82
CA ARG A 32 1.79 6.52 9.33
C ARG A 32 2.84 6.74 8.25
N VAL A 33 3.93 6.00 8.35
CA VAL A 33 5.02 6.00 7.37
C VAL A 33 5.22 4.57 6.86
N VAL A 34 5.17 4.39 5.55
CA VAL A 34 5.37 3.09 4.89
C VAL A 34 6.54 3.20 3.94
N ARG A 35 7.50 2.27 4.07
CA ARG A 35 8.64 2.14 3.16
C ARG A 35 8.37 0.98 2.20
N LEU A 36 8.57 1.23 0.92
CA LEU A 36 8.45 0.29 -0.18
C LEU A 36 9.84 0.17 -0.82
N ILE A 37 10.42 -1.02 -0.74
CA ILE A 37 11.76 -1.32 -1.30
C ILE A 37 11.54 -2.24 -2.50
N PRO A 38 11.64 -1.74 -3.75
CA PRO A 38 11.29 -2.50 -4.95
C PRO A 38 12.42 -3.46 -5.40
N ASP A 39 12.93 -4.28 -4.48
CA ASP A 39 14.04 -5.22 -4.72
C ASP A 39 13.58 -6.69 -4.85
N ASP A 40 12.26 -6.94 -4.88
CA ASP A 40 11.64 -8.26 -4.90
C ASP A 40 12.00 -9.16 -3.69
N ARG A 41 12.49 -8.57 -2.59
CA ARG A 41 12.79 -9.26 -1.33
C ARG A 41 11.73 -8.95 -0.28
N GLU A 42 11.65 -9.81 0.72
CA GLU A 42 10.78 -9.58 1.88
C GLU A 42 11.47 -8.67 2.89
N HIS A 43 10.77 -7.61 3.27
CA HIS A 43 11.19 -6.69 4.32
C HIS A 43 10.17 -6.72 5.46
N SER A 44 10.66 -6.86 6.69
CA SER A 44 9.82 -6.83 7.88
C SER A 44 9.49 -5.40 8.26
N GLY A 45 8.27 -5.17 8.75
CA GLY A 45 7.83 -3.88 9.25
C GLY A 45 6.65 -4.01 10.20
N LEU A 46 6.04 -2.85 10.51
CA LEU A 46 4.86 -2.77 11.36
C LEU A 46 3.67 -2.21 10.58
N ALA A 47 2.48 -2.68 10.92
CA ALA A 47 1.20 -2.07 10.59
C ALA A 47 0.45 -1.78 11.91
N GLY A 48 -0.18 -0.61 12.01
CA GLY A 48 -0.64 -0.09 13.30
C GLY A 48 0.52 0.16 14.25
N THR A 49 0.24 0.11 15.54
CA THR A 49 1.23 0.27 16.59
C THR A 49 2.13 -0.95 16.82
N SER A 50 1.71 -2.17 16.44
CA SER A 50 2.42 -3.38 16.88
C SER A 50 2.33 -4.62 15.98
N ALA A 51 1.51 -4.63 14.93
CA ALA A 51 1.37 -5.85 14.12
C ALA A 51 2.54 -5.99 13.16
N ARG A 52 3.27 -7.11 13.27
CA ARG A 52 4.36 -7.44 12.35
C ARG A 52 3.81 -7.82 10.99
N VAL A 53 4.42 -7.27 9.95
CA VAL A 53 4.11 -7.59 8.56
C VAL A 53 5.40 -7.85 7.81
N THR A 54 5.36 -8.77 6.86
CA THR A 54 6.37 -8.84 5.79
C THR A 54 5.79 -8.14 4.56
N ARG A 55 6.66 -7.44 3.83
CA ARG A 55 6.30 -6.77 2.58
C ARG A 55 7.32 -7.11 1.52
N LYS A 56 6.85 -7.59 0.38
CA LYS A 56 7.64 -7.79 -0.83
C LYS A 56 7.15 -6.82 -1.89
N THR A 57 8.05 -5.98 -2.39
CA THR A 57 7.70 -4.92 -3.36
C THR A 57 8.50 -5.07 -4.64
N ARG A 58 7.86 -4.86 -5.78
CA ARG A 58 8.45 -5.02 -7.11
C ARG A 58 7.77 -4.13 -8.14
N TRP A 59 8.50 -3.78 -9.19
CA TRP A 59 7.91 -3.19 -10.39
C TRP A 59 7.40 -4.27 -11.34
N ARG A 60 6.20 -4.07 -11.88
CA ARG A 60 5.62 -4.82 -13.01
C ARG A 60 5.27 -3.83 -14.11
N GLY A 61 6.24 -3.57 -14.99
CA GLY A 61 6.13 -2.48 -15.95
C GLY A 61 6.00 -1.14 -15.23
N ALA A 62 4.93 -0.39 -15.51
CA ALA A 62 4.66 0.91 -14.88
C ALA A 62 3.92 0.83 -13.52
N VAL A 63 3.60 -0.38 -13.04
CA VAL A 63 2.86 -0.60 -11.80
C VAL A 63 3.81 -1.06 -10.70
N LEU A 64 3.77 -0.41 -9.54
CA LEU A 64 4.46 -0.89 -8.34
C LEU A 64 3.50 -1.82 -7.58
N GLU A 65 3.92 -3.07 -7.37
CA GLU A 65 3.17 -4.05 -6.59
C GLU A 65 3.81 -4.25 -5.21
N ALA A 66 2.97 -4.36 -4.18
CA ALA A 66 3.38 -4.76 -2.84
C ALA A 66 2.50 -5.91 -2.34
N ASP A 67 3.12 -7.06 -2.09
CA ASP A 67 2.50 -8.16 -1.38
C ASP A 67 2.83 -8.01 0.11
N ILE A 68 1.81 -8.01 0.95
CA ILE A 68 1.90 -7.79 2.39
C ILE A 68 1.28 -8.98 3.10
N GLU A 69 2.06 -9.64 3.94
CA GLU A 69 1.57 -10.72 4.79
C GLU A 69 1.57 -10.25 6.25
N LEU A 70 0.42 -10.41 6.91
CA LEU A 70 0.31 -10.17 8.34
C LEU A 70 0.81 -11.42 9.09
N GLN A 71 1.84 -11.25 9.92
CA GLN A 71 2.30 -12.31 10.81
C GLN A 71 1.31 -12.43 11.98
N SER A 72 0.28 -13.24 11.80
CA SER A 72 -0.76 -13.49 12.80
C SER A 72 -1.16 -14.96 12.81
N ARG A 73 -2.00 -15.38 13.77
CA ARG A 73 -2.55 -16.75 13.82
C ARG A 73 -3.44 -17.10 12.62
N VAL A 74 -3.87 -16.09 11.85
CA VAL A 74 -4.62 -16.23 10.61
C VAL A 74 -3.75 -15.68 9.49
N GLU A 75 -3.50 -16.49 8.45
CA GLU A 75 -2.85 -16.02 7.24
C GLU A 75 -3.77 -15.01 6.55
N LEU A 76 -3.29 -13.77 6.45
CA LEU A 76 -3.97 -12.71 5.73
C LEU A 76 -2.98 -12.11 4.75
N ARG A 77 -3.36 -12.13 3.47
CA ARG A 77 -2.58 -11.55 2.39
C ARG A 77 -3.27 -10.29 1.88
N VAL A 78 -2.51 -9.21 1.82
CA VAL A 78 -2.95 -7.95 1.24
C VAL A 78 -2.06 -7.63 0.06
N ARG A 79 -2.64 -7.37 -1.10
CA ARG A 79 -1.92 -6.94 -2.30
C ARG A 79 -2.26 -5.50 -2.60
N GLN A 80 -1.25 -4.68 -2.83
CA GLN A 80 -1.41 -3.28 -3.23
C GLN A 80 -0.76 -3.07 -4.59
N ALA A 81 -1.50 -2.45 -5.50
CA ALA A 81 -0.99 -2.00 -6.80
C ALA A 81 -1.07 -0.48 -6.86
N TYR A 82 0.04 0.15 -7.19
CA TYR A 82 0.17 1.61 -7.33
C TYR A 82 0.44 1.93 -8.80
N GLU A 83 -0.46 2.70 -9.41
CA GLU A 83 -0.41 3.05 -10.82
C GLU A 83 -0.63 4.56 -10.98
N VAL A 84 0.23 5.23 -11.76
CA VAL A 84 0.01 6.62 -12.15
C VAL A 84 -0.69 6.65 -13.49
N ARG A 85 -1.84 7.32 -13.57
CA ARG A 85 -2.57 7.56 -14.83
C ARG A 85 -2.60 9.04 -15.17
N LEU A 86 -2.56 9.32 -16.47
CA LEU A 86 -2.88 10.63 -17.01
C LEU A 86 -4.39 10.70 -17.24
N THR A 87 -5.01 11.77 -16.74
CA THR A 87 -6.39 12.12 -17.06
C THR A 87 -6.48 12.73 -18.44
N GLU A 88 -7.68 12.81 -19.02
CA GLU A 88 -7.91 13.46 -20.31
C GLU A 88 -7.47 14.93 -20.31
N SER A 89 -7.53 15.59 -19.16
CA SER A 89 -7.08 16.96 -18.93
C SER A 89 -5.57 17.09 -18.67
N GLY A 90 -4.80 16.00 -18.77
CA GLY A 90 -3.34 16.00 -18.63
C GLY A 90 -2.82 15.95 -17.19
N TYR A 91 -3.69 15.96 -16.18
CA TYR A 91 -3.30 15.80 -14.78
C TYR A 91 -2.92 14.36 -14.46
N ARG A 92 -1.94 14.17 -13.57
CA ARG A 92 -1.54 12.86 -13.08
C ARG A 92 -2.35 12.49 -11.83
N GLN A 93 -2.88 11.28 -11.84
CA GLN A 93 -3.55 10.66 -10.69
C GLN A 93 -2.79 9.43 -10.26
N LEU A 94 -2.63 9.26 -8.95
CA LEU A 94 -2.16 8.00 -8.38
C LEU A 94 -3.37 7.15 -7.98
N ILE A 95 -3.46 5.97 -8.57
CA ILE A 95 -4.47 4.96 -8.27
C ILE A 95 -3.82 3.88 -7.43
N VAL A 96 -4.38 3.63 -6.24
CA VAL A 96 -3.94 2.58 -5.34
C VAL A 96 -5.05 1.57 -5.14
N THR A 97 -4.88 0.39 -5.71
CA THR A 97 -5.82 -0.73 -5.56
C THR A 97 -5.31 -1.67 -4.47
N THR A 98 -6.11 -1.88 -3.43
CA THR A 98 -5.81 -2.79 -2.31
C THR A 98 -6.77 -3.97 -2.36
N ARG A 99 -6.24 -5.19 -2.44
CA ARG A 99 -7.01 -6.43 -2.37
C ARG A 99 -6.63 -7.19 -1.12
N VAL A 100 -7.63 -7.63 -0.36
CA VAL A 100 -7.45 -8.48 0.81
C VAL A 100 -7.97 -9.86 0.48
N ASP A 101 -7.09 -10.85 0.58
CA ASP A 101 -7.42 -12.26 0.55
C ASP A 101 -7.40 -12.77 2.00
N ALA A 102 -8.59 -13.15 2.47
CA ALA A 102 -8.80 -13.65 3.83
C ALA A 102 -9.04 -15.18 3.86
N GLY A 103 -8.63 -15.89 2.80
CA GLY A 103 -8.74 -17.34 2.68
C GLY A 103 -10.18 -17.85 2.59
N ARG A 104 -10.36 -19.19 2.64
CA ARG A 104 -11.62 -19.92 2.38
C ARG A 104 -12.84 -19.54 3.22
N ARG A 105 -12.69 -18.72 4.27
CA ARG A 105 -13.80 -18.30 5.15
C ARG A 105 -14.03 -16.78 5.14
N GLY A 106 -13.17 -16.00 4.49
CA GLY A 106 -13.30 -14.54 4.41
C GLY A 106 -14.04 -14.09 3.16
N ARG A 107 -14.63 -12.88 3.20
CA ARG A 107 -15.01 -12.18 1.95
C ARG A 107 -13.80 -11.41 1.47
N ASP A 108 -13.40 -11.65 0.23
CA ASP A 108 -12.43 -10.81 -0.45
C ASP A 108 -12.93 -9.36 -0.48
N ARG A 109 -12.01 -8.44 -0.22
CA ARG A 109 -12.31 -7.01 -0.24
C ARG A 109 -11.36 -6.31 -1.18
N GLU A 110 -11.92 -5.52 -2.09
CA GLU A 110 -11.17 -4.61 -2.91
C GLU A 110 -11.49 -3.17 -2.50
N LEU A 111 -10.45 -2.37 -2.34
CA LEU A 111 -10.52 -0.94 -2.09
C LEU A 111 -9.68 -0.23 -3.15
N ARG A 112 -10.30 0.70 -3.89
CA ARG A 112 -9.60 1.55 -4.85
C ARG A 112 -9.55 2.97 -4.32
N ARG A 113 -8.34 3.53 -4.24
CA ARG A 113 -8.07 4.91 -3.83
C ARG A 113 -7.53 5.68 -5.02
N VAL A 114 -8.01 6.90 -5.23
CA VAL A 114 -7.55 7.79 -6.30
C VAL A 114 -7.08 9.08 -5.62
N TYR A 115 -5.85 9.47 -5.92
CA TYR A 115 -5.21 10.68 -5.40
C TYR A 115 -4.86 11.59 -6.56
N ASP A 116 -5.32 12.84 -6.48
CA ASP A 116 -4.82 13.92 -7.31
C ASP A 116 -3.52 14.47 -6.74
N ILE A 117 -2.64 14.96 -7.61
CA ILE A 117 -1.48 15.73 -7.17
C ILE A 117 -1.97 17.09 -6.63
N GLU A 118 -1.54 17.44 -5.43
CA GLU A 118 -1.76 18.78 -4.88
C GLU A 118 -0.95 19.80 -5.70
N LEU A 119 -1.64 20.64 -6.46
CA LEU A 119 -1.03 21.75 -7.20
C LEU A 119 -0.66 22.85 -6.20
N ARG A 120 0.59 23.33 -6.27
CA ARG A 120 1.06 24.48 -5.49
C ARG A 120 0.78 25.79 -6.23
#